data_AF-A0A1G7FCL1-F1
#
_entry.id   AF-A0A1G7FCL1-F1
#
_cell.length_a   1.000
_cell.length_b   1.000
_cell.length_c   1.000
_cell.angle_alpha   90.00
_cell.angle_beta   90.00
_cell.angle_gamma   90.00
#
_symmetry.space_group_name_H-M   'P 1'
#
loop_
_entity.id
_entity.type
_entity.pdbx_description
1 polymer ?
#
loop_
_entity_poly.entity_id
_entity_poly.type
_entity_poly.pdbx_seq_one_letter_code
_entity_poly.pdbx_strand_id
1 'polypeptide(L)'
;MSNDKPLVLDVDGTFLSTDLLHESFWAGLGRAPLRTLRITATRFRDRARLKAELAALGPLRTDLMPVAPAVAEVVIGALNEGREVCLASASDQRLVAQLAADHGLSERIFASDGRLNLKGAAKAGALVRAFGPRGFVYAGNEACDMAVWEQAETAVVVGRLPEAAALPARGIGVVTLPGGWSAAALFKALRPHQWVKNLLLLLPMIAAHRFDAATLLPILLGMVAFSLAASAIYIVNDLLDLEADRLHPSKCRRPFACGAVPIKVGMIACAGLALTALGLAAALNAGFLGILVLYIAMSLAYSLKLKRMRWIDITTLAALYTLRVIAGAAAGAVDVSIYMLIFLFPIFLSLGCVKRLTELTLATNDDRLPGRGYGRPDRGDLLNVAAIGVVGALVVFFLYSISDQARRLYPDTWLLWLAMLPMGGWLVRMVALGWFGKQDHDPIVFALRDKFGLGILMMTLSLMFWAAGLWAQWFGMGG
;
A
#
# COMPACT_ATOMS: atom_id res chain seq x y z
N MET A 1 -44.03 -10.71 22.65
CA MET A 1 -43.23 -11.88 22.22
C MET A 1 -41.94 -11.82 23.00
N SER A 2 -41.64 -12.83 23.82
CA SER A 2 -40.49 -12.81 24.74
C SER A 2 -39.18 -12.66 23.96
N ASN A 3 -38.53 -11.50 24.10
CA ASN A 3 -37.35 -11.10 23.33
C ASN A 3 -36.04 -11.71 23.89
N ASP A 4 -36.12 -12.92 24.47
CA ASP A 4 -35.13 -13.49 25.39
C ASP A 4 -34.06 -14.36 24.70
N LYS A 5 -34.13 -14.50 23.37
CA LYS A 5 -33.27 -15.43 22.64
C LYS A 5 -31.90 -14.81 22.35
N PRO A 6 -30.81 -15.59 22.50
CA PRO A 6 -29.47 -15.11 22.25
C PRO A 6 -29.29 -14.67 20.80
N LEU A 7 -28.50 -13.61 20.63
CA LEU A 7 -27.97 -13.19 19.34
C LEU A 7 -26.61 -13.85 19.14
N VAL A 8 -26.52 -14.75 18.16
CA VAL A 8 -25.31 -15.44 17.78
C VAL A 8 -24.73 -14.76 16.54
N LEU A 9 -23.45 -14.40 16.57
CA LEU A 9 -22.77 -13.73 15.46
C LEU A 9 -21.69 -14.62 14.86
N ASP A 10 -21.68 -14.78 13.54
CA ASP A 10 -20.44 -15.15 12.88
C ASP A 10 -19.40 -14.02 13.03
N VAL A 11 -18.13 -14.40 13.01
CA VAL A 11 -17.02 -13.45 13.21
C VAL A 11 -16.56 -12.89 11.87
N ASP A 12 -16.07 -13.76 10.99
CA ASP A 12 -15.31 -13.37 9.80
C ASP A 12 -16.25 -12.80 8.72
N GLY A 13 -16.11 -11.51 8.42
CA GLY A 13 -16.97 -10.80 7.45
C GLY A 13 -18.41 -10.55 7.90
N THR A 14 -18.75 -10.86 9.14
CA THR A 14 -20.05 -10.57 9.77
C THR A 14 -19.86 -9.58 10.93
N PHE A 15 -19.43 -10.03 12.11
CA PHE A 15 -19.10 -9.11 13.20
C PHE A 15 -17.88 -8.25 12.86
N LEU A 16 -16.82 -8.89 12.37
CA LEU A 16 -15.64 -8.20 11.85
C LEU A 16 -15.78 -7.94 10.36
N SER A 17 -15.37 -6.77 9.90
CA SER A 17 -15.21 -6.43 8.46
C SER A 17 -13.91 -7.01 7.87
N THR A 18 -13.28 -7.96 8.56
CA THR A 18 -12.04 -8.64 8.19
C THR A 18 -12.15 -10.14 8.47
N ASP A 19 -11.08 -10.88 8.22
CA ASP A 19 -10.99 -12.33 8.40
C ASP A 19 -9.76 -12.69 9.24
N LEU A 20 -9.99 -13.35 10.38
CA LEU A 20 -8.98 -13.70 11.37
C LEU A 20 -7.87 -14.62 10.84
N LEU A 21 -8.16 -15.47 9.86
CA LEU A 21 -7.14 -16.31 9.23
C LEU A 21 -6.16 -15.44 8.45
N HIS A 22 -6.67 -14.48 7.67
CA HIS A 22 -5.82 -13.59 6.88
C HIS A 22 -5.09 -12.58 7.77
N GLU A 23 -5.73 -12.04 8.81
CA GLU A 23 -5.07 -11.22 9.85
C GLU A 23 -3.89 -11.98 10.48
N SER A 24 -4.12 -13.23 10.91
CA SER A 24 -3.09 -14.09 11.50
C SER A 24 -1.95 -14.35 10.53
N PHE A 25 -2.26 -14.60 9.26
CA PHE A 25 -1.25 -14.81 8.22
C PHE A 25 -0.36 -13.57 8.04
N TRP A 26 -0.94 -12.37 7.89
CA TRP A 26 -0.16 -11.16 7.64
C TRP A 26 0.61 -10.66 8.88
N ALA A 27 0.00 -10.75 10.06
CA ALA A 27 0.72 -10.50 11.32
C ALA A 27 1.89 -11.49 11.51
N GLY A 28 1.65 -12.77 11.20
CA GLY A 28 2.68 -13.80 11.18
C GLY A 28 3.78 -13.50 10.16
N LEU A 29 3.45 -13.00 8.97
CA LEU A 29 4.43 -12.65 7.94
C LEU A 29 5.33 -11.48 8.38
N GLY A 30 4.78 -10.52 9.12
CA GLY A 30 5.54 -9.40 9.69
C GLY A 30 6.48 -9.81 10.84
N ARG A 31 6.12 -10.85 11.61
CA ARG A 31 6.87 -11.30 12.80
C ARG A 31 7.86 -12.44 12.51
N ALA A 32 7.41 -13.47 11.81
CA ALA A 32 8.17 -14.70 11.54
C ALA A 32 7.92 -15.22 10.11
N PRO A 33 8.38 -14.50 9.05
CA PRO A 33 7.98 -14.77 7.67
C PRO A 33 8.20 -16.21 7.22
N LEU A 34 9.39 -16.78 7.46
CA LEU A 34 9.73 -18.15 7.06
C LEU A 34 8.85 -19.20 7.76
N ARG A 35 8.53 -18.98 9.04
CA ARG A 35 7.69 -19.91 9.82
C ARG A 35 6.24 -19.84 9.34
N THR A 36 5.73 -18.64 9.07
CA THR A 36 4.39 -18.41 8.52
C THR A 36 4.24 -19.11 7.17
N LEU A 37 5.17 -18.91 6.25
CA LEU A 37 5.15 -19.56 4.93
C LEU A 37 5.21 -21.10 5.05
N ARG A 38 6.05 -21.63 5.95
CA ARG A 38 6.13 -23.08 6.21
C ARG A 38 4.81 -23.65 6.75
N ILE A 39 4.20 -22.99 7.72
CA ILE A 39 2.89 -23.41 8.28
C ILE A 39 1.84 -23.43 7.17
N THR A 40 1.72 -22.33 6.42
CA THR A 40 0.75 -22.25 5.30
C THR A 40 0.98 -23.34 4.27
N ALA A 41 2.22 -23.57 3.84
CA ALA A 41 2.55 -24.59 2.83
C ALA A 41 2.36 -26.04 3.31
N THR A 42 2.59 -26.33 4.60
CA THR A 42 2.48 -27.70 5.13
C THR A 42 1.10 -28.04 5.68
N ARG A 43 0.30 -27.04 6.06
CA ARG A 43 -1.01 -27.23 6.71
C ARG A 43 -2.21 -26.81 5.85
N PHE A 44 -2.02 -26.38 4.60
CA PHE A 44 -3.14 -25.92 3.75
C PHE A 44 -4.29 -26.93 3.58
N ARG A 45 -4.01 -28.24 3.69
CA ARG A 45 -5.03 -29.31 3.62
C ARG A 45 -5.84 -29.49 4.91
N ASP A 46 -5.30 -29.07 6.05
CA ASP A 46 -5.93 -29.17 7.37
C ASP A 46 -6.24 -27.77 7.89
N ARG A 47 -7.46 -27.29 7.61
CA ARG A 47 -7.85 -25.90 7.92
C ARG A 47 -7.87 -25.61 9.43
N ALA A 48 -8.31 -26.56 10.26
CA ALA A 48 -8.37 -26.35 11.71
C ALA A 48 -6.96 -26.18 12.27
N ARG A 49 -6.04 -27.07 11.87
CA ARG A 49 -4.63 -26.99 12.28
C ARG A 49 -3.91 -25.78 11.71
N LEU A 50 -4.18 -25.40 10.47
CA LEU A 50 -3.64 -24.18 9.86
C LEU A 50 -3.99 -22.94 10.69
N LYS A 51 -5.28 -22.77 11.03
CA LYS A 51 -5.77 -21.66 11.84
C LYS A 51 -5.11 -21.66 13.23
N ALA A 52 -5.02 -22.81 13.87
CA ALA A 52 -4.42 -22.94 15.19
C ALA A 52 -2.91 -22.65 15.21
N GLU A 53 -2.15 -23.16 14.23
CA GLU A 53 -0.71 -22.91 14.13
C GLU A 53 -0.40 -21.46 13.76
N LEU A 54 -1.22 -20.82 12.91
CA LEU A 54 -1.08 -19.39 12.59
C LEU A 54 -1.44 -18.49 13.79
N ALA A 55 -2.53 -18.79 14.50
CA ALA A 55 -2.90 -18.06 15.73
C ALA A 55 -1.82 -18.18 16.83
N ALA A 56 -1.07 -19.29 16.84
CA ALA A 56 0.02 -19.51 17.78
C ALA A 56 1.31 -18.72 17.47
N LEU A 57 1.41 -18.05 16.31
CA LEU A 57 2.60 -17.26 15.95
C LEU A 57 2.74 -15.96 16.75
N GLY A 58 1.65 -15.50 17.36
CA GLY A 58 1.66 -14.38 18.30
C GLY A 58 0.28 -13.75 18.44
N PRO A 59 0.05 -12.99 19.52
CA PRO A 59 -1.25 -12.40 19.79
C PRO A 59 -1.67 -11.41 18.71
N LEU A 60 -2.96 -11.41 18.37
CA LEU A 60 -3.58 -10.36 17.57
C LEU A 60 -4.29 -9.38 18.49
N ARG A 61 -4.25 -8.10 18.14
CA ARG A 61 -5.02 -7.04 18.80
C ARG A 61 -6.44 -7.01 18.26
N THR A 62 -7.26 -7.89 18.80
CA THR A 62 -8.69 -8.02 18.46
C THR A 62 -9.47 -6.74 18.78
N ASP A 63 -9.06 -6.02 19.83
CA ASP A 63 -9.55 -4.69 20.20
C ASP A 63 -9.44 -3.61 19.10
N LEU A 64 -8.52 -3.78 18.15
CA LEU A 64 -8.33 -2.85 17.03
C LEU A 64 -9.07 -3.25 15.75
N MET A 65 -9.63 -4.46 15.68
CA MET A 65 -10.18 -4.97 14.44
C MET A 65 -11.45 -4.22 14.02
N PRO A 66 -11.66 -3.98 12.71
CA PRO A 66 -12.81 -3.21 12.25
C PRO A 66 -14.09 -4.02 12.43
N VAL A 67 -14.98 -3.55 13.30
CA VAL A 67 -16.34 -4.09 13.46
C VAL A 67 -17.24 -3.51 12.37
N ALA A 68 -18.12 -4.34 11.79
CA ALA A 68 -19.10 -3.87 10.80
C ALA A 68 -20.11 -2.90 11.46
N PRO A 69 -20.24 -1.64 11.00
CA PRO A 69 -21.05 -0.63 11.71
C PRO A 69 -22.51 -1.03 11.94
N ALA A 70 -23.16 -1.59 10.91
CA ALA A 70 -24.55 -2.03 11.01
C ALA A 70 -24.74 -3.22 11.96
N VAL A 71 -23.73 -4.09 12.08
CA VAL A 71 -23.78 -5.20 13.04
C VAL A 71 -23.53 -4.70 14.46
N ALA A 72 -22.62 -3.73 14.64
CA ALA A 72 -22.37 -3.10 15.93
C ALA A 72 -23.65 -2.47 16.52
N GLU A 73 -24.46 -1.80 15.70
CA GLU A 73 -25.75 -1.24 16.12
C GLU A 73 -26.71 -2.33 16.62
N VAL A 74 -26.80 -3.47 15.91
CA VAL A 74 -27.63 -4.61 16.32
C VAL A 74 -27.13 -5.24 17.62
N VAL A 75 -25.81 -5.34 17.80
CA VAL A 75 -25.20 -5.85 19.03
C VAL A 75 -25.51 -4.96 20.22
N ILE A 76 -25.34 -3.64 20.07
CA ILE A 76 -25.67 -2.67 21.13
C ILE A 76 -27.15 -2.75 21.50
N GLY A 77 -28.03 -2.85 20.49
CA GLY A 77 -29.47 -3.04 20.70
C GLY A 77 -29.77 -4.30 21.53
N ALA A 78 -29.19 -5.45 21.14
CA ALA A 78 -29.41 -6.71 21.84
C ALA A 78 -28.88 -6.67 23.30
N LEU A 79 -27.72 -6.07 23.54
CA LEU A 79 -27.17 -5.91 24.89
C LEU A 79 -28.07 -5.01 25.76
N ASN A 80 -28.60 -3.91 25.22
CA ASN A 80 -29.52 -3.02 25.93
C ASN A 80 -30.87 -3.70 26.25
N GLU A 81 -31.28 -4.68 25.45
CA GLU A 81 -32.45 -5.54 25.70
C GLU A 81 -32.18 -6.64 26.74
N GLY A 82 -30.94 -6.75 27.25
CA GLY A 82 -30.54 -7.79 28.20
C GLY A 82 -30.31 -9.16 27.55
N ARG A 83 -30.22 -9.23 26.22
CA ARG A 83 -30.03 -10.49 25.49
C ARG A 83 -28.58 -10.93 25.54
N GLU A 84 -28.37 -12.23 25.67
CA GLU A 84 -27.03 -12.81 25.50
C GLU A 84 -26.56 -12.61 24.05
N VAL A 85 -25.34 -12.06 23.88
CA VAL A 85 -24.68 -11.95 22.58
C VAL A 85 -23.43 -12.84 22.59
N CYS A 86 -23.36 -13.82 21.68
CA CYS A 86 -22.27 -14.79 21.61
C CYS A 86 -21.67 -14.89 20.21
N LEU A 87 -20.41 -15.33 20.14
CA LEU A 87 -19.67 -15.50 18.89
C LEU A 87 -19.63 -16.97 18.46
N ALA A 88 -19.86 -17.23 17.17
CA ALA A 88 -19.79 -18.56 16.57
C ALA A 88 -18.98 -18.56 15.27
N SER A 89 -17.71 -18.98 15.33
CA SER A 89 -16.76 -18.88 14.22
C SER A 89 -16.02 -20.18 13.93
N ALA A 90 -15.60 -20.35 12.67
CA ALA A 90 -14.66 -21.40 12.28
C ALA A 90 -13.20 -21.05 12.63
N SER A 91 -12.94 -19.92 13.28
CA SER A 91 -11.61 -19.47 13.70
C SER A 91 -11.17 -20.11 15.02
N ASP A 92 -9.87 -20.02 15.33
CA ASP A 92 -9.28 -20.65 16.52
C ASP A 92 -9.90 -20.07 17.80
N GLN A 93 -10.25 -20.95 18.74
CA GLN A 93 -10.93 -20.59 19.98
C GLN A 93 -10.23 -19.51 20.80
N ARG A 94 -8.90 -19.41 20.76
CA ARG A 94 -8.15 -18.38 21.52
C ARG A 94 -8.46 -16.99 20.99
N LEU A 95 -8.56 -16.85 19.67
CA LEU A 95 -8.87 -15.56 19.03
C LEU A 95 -10.34 -15.18 19.25
N VAL A 96 -11.25 -16.15 19.16
CA VAL A 96 -12.69 -15.91 19.37
C VAL A 96 -12.97 -15.55 20.83
N ALA A 97 -12.31 -16.22 21.78
CA ALA A 97 -12.40 -15.90 23.21
C ALA A 97 -11.90 -14.49 23.51
N GLN A 98 -10.71 -14.14 23.00
CA GLN A 98 -10.15 -12.80 23.17
C GLN A 98 -11.05 -11.73 22.56
N LEU A 99 -11.58 -11.96 21.35
CA LEU A 99 -12.49 -11.03 20.69
C LEU A 99 -13.79 -10.83 21.47
N ALA A 100 -14.37 -11.89 22.02
CA ALA A 100 -15.56 -11.77 22.87
C ALA A 100 -15.27 -10.92 24.11
N ALA A 101 -14.15 -11.15 24.78
CA ALA A 101 -13.73 -10.39 25.96
C ALA A 101 -13.47 -8.90 25.64
N ASP A 102 -12.74 -8.61 24.56
CA ASP A 102 -12.39 -7.23 24.16
C ASP A 102 -13.63 -6.37 23.85
N HIS A 103 -14.75 -7.00 23.45
CA HIS A 103 -15.99 -6.33 23.12
C HIS A 103 -17.10 -6.50 24.19
N GLY A 104 -16.80 -7.09 25.34
CA GLY A 104 -17.77 -7.28 26.43
C GLY A 104 -18.93 -8.21 26.06
N LEU A 105 -18.69 -9.20 25.21
CA LEU A 105 -19.68 -10.21 24.79
C LEU A 105 -19.63 -11.44 25.71
N SER A 106 -20.59 -12.37 25.54
CA SER A 106 -20.67 -13.59 26.35
C SER A 106 -19.42 -14.46 26.26
N GLU A 107 -18.99 -15.02 27.40
CA GLU A 107 -17.92 -16.03 27.47
C GLU A 107 -18.29 -17.34 26.77
N ARG A 108 -19.60 -17.58 26.54
CA ARG A 108 -20.10 -18.74 25.81
C ARG A 108 -19.81 -18.57 24.31
N ILE A 109 -18.63 -19.00 23.88
CA ILE A 109 -18.20 -18.98 22.48
C ILE A 109 -18.34 -20.35 21.80
N PHE A 110 -18.50 -20.33 20.49
CA PHE A 110 -18.46 -21.51 19.64
C PHE A 110 -17.34 -21.32 18.60
N ALA A 111 -16.26 -22.08 18.74
CA ALA A 111 -15.06 -21.91 17.92
C ALA A 111 -14.43 -23.24 17.49
N SER A 112 -13.44 -23.18 16.60
CA SER A 112 -12.65 -24.35 16.22
C SER A 112 -11.53 -24.60 17.24
N ASP A 113 -11.28 -25.87 17.57
CA ASP A 113 -10.34 -26.32 18.60
C ASP A 113 -9.01 -26.86 18.03
N GLY A 114 -8.78 -26.66 16.73
CA GLY A 114 -7.62 -27.20 16.00
C GLY A 114 -7.78 -28.64 15.51
N ARG A 115 -8.87 -29.33 15.86
CA ARG A 115 -9.25 -30.67 15.34
C ARG A 115 -10.56 -30.61 14.55
N LEU A 116 -11.59 -30.01 15.13
CA LEU A 116 -12.87 -29.78 14.50
C LEU A 116 -12.92 -28.37 13.90
N ASN A 117 -13.16 -28.28 12.59
CA ASN A 117 -13.44 -27.02 11.92
C ASN A 117 -14.93 -26.69 12.04
N LEU A 118 -15.28 -25.72 12.88
CA LEU A 118 -16.65 -25.34 13.20
C LEU A 118 -17.28 -24.45 12.09
N LYS A 119 -17.56 -25.04 10.92
CA LYS A 119 -18.14 -24.37 9.76
C LYS A 119 -19.41 -25.09 9.26
N GLY A 120 -20.38 -24.33 8.75
CA GLY A 120 -21.61 -24.87 8.16
C GLY A 120 -22.38 -25.79 9.11
N ALA A 121 -22.64 -27.03 8.69
CA ALA A 121 -23.41 -28.01 9.46
C ALA A 121 -22.82 -28.32 10.85
N ALA A 122 -21.50 -28.32 11.01
CA ALA A 122 -20.87 -28.52 12.32
C ALA A 122 -21.18 -27.36 13.28
N LYS A 123 -21.19 -26.12 12.77
CA LYS A 123 -21.58 -24.91 13.50
C LYS A 123 -23.06 -24.98 13.89
N ALA A 124 -23.93 -25.32 12.94
CA ALA A 124 -25.36 -25.47 13.18
C ALA A 124 -25.65 -26.51 14.27
N GLY A 125 -25.02 -27.69 14.20
CA GLY A 125 -25.19 -28.74 15.21
C GLY A 125 -24.70 -28.32 16.61
N ALA A 126 -23.62 -27.54 16.70
CA ALA A 126 -23.16 -27.01 17.99
C ALA A 126 -24.15 -26.00 18.60
N LEU A 127 -24.70 -25.10 17.78
CA LEU A 127 -25.68 -24.11 18.21
C LEU A 127 -27.01 -24.75 18.62
N VAL A 128 -27.50 -25.73 17.85
CA VAL A 128 -28.71 -26.50 18.19
C VAL A 128 -28.52 -27.27 19.49
N ARG A 129 -27.33 -27.85 19.74
CA ARG A 129 -27.06 -28.51 21.04
C ARG A 129 -27.09 -27.54 22.22
N ALA A 130 -26.73 -26.28 22.02
CA ALA A 130 -26.66 -25.29 23.10
C ALA A 130 -27.98 -24.56 23.35
N PHE A 131 -28.74 -24.26 22.28
CA PHE A 131 -29.92 -23.40 22.34
C PHE A 131 -31.22 -24.08 21.89
N GLY A 132 -31.13 -25.30 21.33
CA GLY A 132 -32.26 -25.97 20.70
C GLY A 132 -32.56 -25.44 19.28
N PRO A 133 -33.37 -26.17 18.49
CA PRO A 133 -33.83 -25.71 17.19
C PRO A 133 -34.72 -24.46 17.36
N ARG A 134 -34.52 -23.44 16.53
CA ARG A 134 -35.24 -22.16 16.56
C ARG A 134 -35.06 -21.37 17.87
N GLY A 135 -34.04 -21.70 18.66
CA GLY A 135 -33.74 -21.10 19.95
C GLY A 135 -32.86 -19.85 19.92
N PHE A 136 -32.42 -19.40 18.75
CA PHE A 136 -31.45 -18.30 18.61
C PHE A 136 -31.67 -17.48 17.34
N VAL A 137 -31.17 -16.24 17.36
CA VAL A 137 -31.04 -15.37 16.18
C VAL A 137 -29.60 -15.45 15.69
N TYR A 138 -29.37 -15.63 14.38
CA TYR A 138 -28.02 -15.79 13.85
C TYR A 138 -27.68 -14.76 12.77
N ALA A 139 -26.59 -14.03 13.00
CA ALA A 139 -25.98 -13.16 11.99
C ALA A 139 -24.87 -13.89 11.23
N GLY A 140 -24.93 -13.83 9.89
CA GLY A 140 -23.95 -14.45 8.99
C GLY A 140 -23.88 -13.74 7.64
N ASN A 141 -22.93 -14.14 6.81
CA ASN A 141 -22.63 -13.49 5.52
C ASN A 141 -22.30 -14.48 4.40
N GLU A 142 -22.12 -15.77 4.68
CA GLU A 142 -21.70 -16.75 3.68
C GLU A 142 -22.81 -17.76 3.34
N ALA A 143 -22.76 -18.33 2.14
CA ALA A 143 -23.68 -19.40 1.74
C ALA A 143 -23.62 -20.63 2.68
N CYS A 144 -22.49 -20.87 3.34
CA CYS A 144 -22.39 -21.98 4.30
C CYS A 144 -23.21 -21.76 5.59
N ASP A 145 -23.59 -20.51 5.88
CA ASP A 145 -24.45 -20.16 7.00
C ASP A 145 -25.90 -20.59 6.79
N MET A 146 -26.29 -21.00 5.57
CA MET A 146 -27.62 -21.56 5.30
C MET A 146 -27.97 -22.72 6.26
N ALA A 147 -27.01 -23.60 6.55
CA ALA A 147 -27.21 -24.70 7.49
C ALA A 147 -27.53 -24.21 8.92
N VAL A 148 -27.02 -23.03 9.29
CA VAL A 148 -27.28 -22.40 10.60
C VAL A 148 -28.61 -21.64 10.57
N TRP A 149 -28.86 -20.86 9.52
CA TRP A 149 -30.10 -20.11 9.36
C TRP A 149 -31.35 -21.00 9.31
N GLU A 150 -31.25 -22.18 8.70
CA GLU A 150 -32.32 -23.19 8.72
C GLU A 150 -32.72 -23.62 10.14
N GLN A 151 -31.80 -23.50 11.10
CA GLN A 151 -32.01 -23.87 12.51
C GLN A 151 -32.25 -22.64 13.41
N ALA A 152 -31.98 -21.43 12.93
CA ALA A 152 -32.20 -20.18 13.65
C ALA A 152 -33.67 -19.77 13.56
N GLU A 153 -34.18 -18.99 14.52
CA GLU A 153 -35.50 -18.34 14.40
C GLU A 153 -35.49 -17.27 13.31
N THR A 154 -34.49 -16.38 13.42
CA THR A 154 -34.29 -15.23 12.55
C THR A 154 -32.87 -15.27 11.99
N ALA A 155 -32.78 -15.14 10.68
CA ALA A 155 -31.56 -14.97 9.93
C ALA A 155 -31.25 -13.49 9.74
N VAL A 156 -30.16 -13.03 10.34
CA VAL A 156 -29.60 -11.71 10.06
C VAL A 156 -28.53 -11.88 8.97
N VAL A 157 -28.82 -11.42 7.76
CA VAL A 157 -27.95 -11.56 6.59
C VAL A 157 -27.16 -10.28 6.42
N VAL A 158 -25.84 -10.36 6.52
CA VAL A 158 -24.94 -9.22 6.32
C VAL A 158 -24.48 -9.17 4.86
N GLY A 159 -24.86 -8.10 4.16
CA GLY A 159 -24.57 -7.94 2.73
C GLY A 159 -25.61 -8.60 1.82
N ARG A 160 -25.22 -8.89 0.58
CA ARG A 160 -26.11 -9.44 -0.45
C ARG A 160 -25.80 -10.91 -0.70
N LEU A 161 -26.69 -11.78 -0.24
CA LEU A 161 -26.59 -13.23 -0.45
C LEU A 161 -27.88 -13.76 -1.12
N PRO A 162 -27.86 -14.07 -2.42
CA PRO A 162 -29.04 -14.57 -3.14
C PRO A 162 -29.66 -15.83 -2.53
N GLU A 163 -28.85 -16.71 -1.96
CA GLU A 163 -29.25 -17.97 -1.35
C GLU A 163 -30.19 -17.77 -0.15
N ALA A 164 -30.04 -16.65 0.57
CA ALA A 164 -30.88 -16.31 1.73
C ALA A 164 -32.32 -15.94 1.32
N ALA A 165 -32.59 -15.68 0.03
CA ALA A 165 -33.93 -15.38 -0.46
C ALA A 165 -34.92 -16.55 -0.29
N ALA A 166 -34.42 -17.78 -0.12
CA ALA A 166 -35.24 -18.96 0.11
C ALA A 166 -35.70 -19.13 1.57
N LEU A 167 -35.10 -18.39 2.53
CA LEU A 167 -35.37 -18.54 3.97
C LEU A 167 -36.81 -18.14 4.38
N PRO A 168 -37.42 -17.05 3.86
CA PRO A 168 -38.79 -16.69 4.23
C PRO A 168 -39.82 -17.76 3.86
N ALA A 169 -39.63 -18.43 2.71
CA ALA A 169 -40.49 -19.53 2.28
C ALA A 169 -40.45 -20.76 3.22
N ARG A 170 -39.42 -20.83 4.08
CA ARG A 170 -39.24 -21.87 5.10
C ARG A 170 -39.72 -21.41 6.49
N GLY A 171 -40.41 -20.27 6.59
CA GLY A 171 -40.91 -19.72 7.85
C GLY A 171 -39.81 -19.09 8.72
N ILE A 172 -38.67 -18.71 8.14
CA ILE A 172 -37.54 -18.11 8.86
C ILE A 172 -37.62 -16.59 8.69
N GLY A 173 -37.58 -15.84 9.81
CA GLY A 173 -37.52 -14.38 9.76
C GLY A 173 -36.21 -13.94 9.12
N VAL A 174 -36.22 -12.96 8.22
CA VAL A 174 -34.99 -12.47 7.57
C VAL A 174 -34.85 -10.97 7.80
N VAL A 175 -33.69 -10.57 8.33
CA VAL A 175 -33.27 -9.18 8.46
C VAL A 175 -32.01 -9.02 7.61
N THR A 176 -31.97 -8.04 6.71
CA THR A 176 -30.78 -7.78 5.89
C THR A 176 -30.08 -6.52 6.38
N LEU A 177 -28.78 -6.62 6.64
CA LEU A 177 -27.92 -5.50 7.00
C LEU A 177 -27.02 -5.13 5.82
N PRO A 178 -26.66 -3.85 5.65
CA PRO A 178 -25.70 -3.46 4.63
C PRO A 178 -24.34 -4.13 4.89
N GLY A 179 -23.67 -4.53 3.81
CA GLY A 179 -22.38 -5.20 3.88
C GLY A 179 -21.74 -5.33 2.51
N GLY A 180 -20.52 -5.87 2.47
CA GLY A 180 -19.72 -6.02 1.27
C GLY A 180 -18.69 -4.90 1.09
N TRP A 181 -18.06 -4.89 -0.09
CA TRP A 181 -16.95 -3.99 -0.42
C TRP A 181 -17.15 -3.36 -1.79
N SER A 182 -16.43 -2.27 -2.06
CA SER A 182 -16.53 -1.55 -3.35
C SER A 182 -15.23 -1.57 -4.15
N ALA A 183 -15.34 -1.68 -5.47
CA ALA A 183 -14.21 -1.56 -6.38
C ALA A 183 -13.50 -0.20 -6.25
N ALA A 184 -14.24 0.87 -5.91
CA ALA A 184 -13.67 2.17 -5.63
C ALA A 184 -12.72 2.16 -4.42
N ALA A 185 -13.04 1.40 -3.37
CA ALA A 185 -12.16 1.23 -2.22
C ALA A 185 -10.88 0.46 -2.60
N LEU A 186 -10.98 -0.56 -3.47
CA LEU A 186 -9.81 -1.25 -4.01
C LEU A 186 -8.96 -0.33 -4.88
N PHE A 187 -9.56 0.47 -5.76
CA PHE A 187 -8.83 1.44 -6.59
C PHE A 187 -8.11 2.49 -5.74
N LYS A 188 -8.71 2.92 -4.63
CA LYS A 188 -8.04 3.77 -3.63
C LYS A 188 -6.83 3.07 -2.99
N ALA A 189 -6.92 1.77 -2.72
CA ALA A 189 -5.81 0.97 -2.19
C ALA A 189 -4.61 0.85 -3.16
N LEU A 190 -4.85 0.92 -4.48
CA LEU A 190 -3.78 0.92 -5.49
C LEU A 190 -2.93 2.21 -5.49
N ARG A 191 -3.45 3.30 -4.90
CA ARG A 191 -2.83 4.62 -4.82
C ARG A 191 -2.41 5.21 -6.18
N PRO A 192 -3.35 5.43 -7.14
CA PRO A 192 -3.03 5.95 -8.48
C PRO A 192 -2.27 7.28 -8.48
N HIS A 193 -2.49 8.14 -7.49
CA HIS A 193 -1.75 9.39 -7.31
C HIS A 193 -0.23 9.18 -7.17
N GLN A 194 0.24 8.00 -6.77
CA GLN A 194 1.67 7.66 -6.68
C GLN A 194 2.28 7.27 -8.03
N TRP A 195 1.48 6.92 -9.04
CA TRP A 195 1.96 6.54 -10.37
C TRP A 195 2.64 7.71 -11.08
N VAL A 196 2.38 8.94 -10.65
CA VAL A 196 3.02 10.15 -11.16
C VAL A 196 4.56 10.10 -11.05
N LYS A 197 5.11 9.34 -10.11
CA LYS A 197 6.56 9.11 -9.97
C LYS A 197 7.16 8.39 -11.17
N ASN A 198 6.34 7.69 -11.95
CA ASN A 198 6.77 6.98 -13.14
C ASN A 198 7.00 7.92 -14.32
N LEU A 199 6.66 9.22 -14.22
CA LEU A 199 7.12 10.23 -15.18
C LEU A 199 8.65 10.31 -15.27
N LEU A 200 9.37 9.87 -14.23
CA LEU A 200 10.83 9.74 -14.28
C LEU A 200 11.33 8.78 -15.36
N LEU A 201 10.51 7.85 -15.84
CA LEU A 201 10.89 6.94 -16.94
C LEU A 201 11.01 7.70 -18.29
N LEU A 202 10.41 8.89 -18.42
CA LEU A 202 10.54 9.72 -19.63
C LEU A 202 11.85 10.51 -19.64
N LEU A 203 12.54 10.62 -18.51
CA LEU A 203 13.71 11.48 -18.38
C LEU A 203 14.86 11.13 -19.34
N PRO A 204 15.21 9.85 -19.59
CA PRO A 204 16.23 9.48 -20.57
C PRO A 204 15.87 9.87 -22.00
N MET A 205 14.59 9.71 -22.38
CA MET A 205 14.09 10.09 -23.70
C MET A 205 14.21 11.60 -23.91
N ILE A 206 13.84 12.40 -22.90
CA ILE A 206 13.99 13.86 -22.91
C ILE A 206 15.47 14.25 -22.99
N ALA A 207 16.32 13.62 -22.18
CA ALA A 207 17.76 13.93 -22.15
C ALA A 207 18.49 13.55 -23.45
N ALA A 208 18.04 12.50 -24.14
CA ALA A 208 18.61 12.07 -25.42
C ALA A 208 17.95 12.75 -26.63
N HIS A 209 16.97 13.64 -26.42
CA HIS A 209 16.19 14.31 -27.46
C HIS A 209 15.51 13.35 -28.47
N ARG A 210 15.15 12.13 -28.03
CA ARG A 210 14.55 11.08 -28.89
C ARG A 210 13.03 11.07 -28.80
N PHE A 211 12.38 11.98 -29.52
CA PHE A 211 10.92 12.18 -29.46
C PHE A 211 10.11 11.35 -30.47
N ASP A 212 10.56 10.13 -30.77
CA ASP A 212 9.89 9.23 -31.71
C ASP A 212 8.97 8.22 -31.00
N ALA A 213 7.97 7.72 -31.73
CA ALA A 213 6.99 6.78 -31.19
C ALA A 213 7.61 5.41 -30.81
N ALA A 214 8.68 4.99 -31.48
CA ALA A 214 9.37 3.73 -31.18
C ALA A 214 10.11 3.79 -29.84
N THR A 215 10.53 4.98 -29.40
CA THR A 215 11.07 5.23 -28.05
C THR A 215 9.95 5.42 -27.02
N LEU A 216 8.92 6.22 -27.34
CA LEU A 216 7.88 6.63 -26.39
C LEU A 216 6.96 5.47 -25.97
N LEU A 217 6.47 4.66 -26.92
CA LEU A 217 5.48 3.62 -26.63
C LEU A 217 6.00 2.55 -25.65
N PRO A 218 7.24 2.03 -25.80
CA PRO A 218 7.83 1.14 -24.79
C PRO A 218 7.96 1.78 -23.41
N ILE A 219 8.32 3.07 -23.33
CA ILE A 219 8.42 3.79 -22.06
C ILE A 219 7.05 3.89 -21.38
N LEU A 220 5.99 4.21 -22.14
CA LEU A 220 4.62 4.25 -21.61
C LEU A 220 4.18 2.87 -21.10
N LEU A 221 4.50 1.80 -21.83
CA LEU A 221 4.23 0.44 -21.36
C LEU A 221 5.03 0.10 -20.09
N GLY A 222 6.29 0.55 -20.02
CA GLY A 222 7.14 0.44 -18.83
C GLY A 222 6.56 1.20 -17.63
N MET A 223 5.97 2.39 -17.86
CA MET A 223 5.28 3.16 -16.82
C MET A 223 4.04 2.42 -16.31
N VAL A 224 3.30 1.73 -17.18
CA VAL A 224 2.19 0.84 -16.75
C VAL A 224 2.75 -0.28 -15.88
N ALA A 225 3.79 -1.00 -16.33
CA ALA A 225 4.41 -2.08 -15.55
C ALA A 225 4.89 -1.62 -14.16
N PHE A 226 5.58 -0.47 -14.09
CA PHE A 226 5.99 0.13 -12.81
C PHE A 226 4.81 0.55 -11.93
N SER A 227 3.71 1.02 -12.51
CA SER A 227 2.50 1.40 -11.77
C SER A 227 1.82 0.19 -11.14
N LEU A 228 1.72 -0.92 -11.88
CA LEU A 228 1.17 -2.17 -11.39
C LEU A 228 2.05 -2.76 -10.29
N ALA A 229 3.37 -2.81 -10.49
CA ALA A 229 4.33 -3.28 -9.49
C ALA A 229 4.29 -2.42 -8.21
N ALA A 230 4.27 -1.09 -8.34
CA ALA A 230 4.15 -0.18 -7.20
C ALA A 230 2.84 -0.40 -6.43
N SER A 231 1.72 -0.61 -7.14
CA SER A 231 0.41 -0.88 -6.53
C SER A 231 0.41 -2.20 -5.76
N ALA A 232 1.03 -3.27 -6.31
CA ALA A 232 1.21 -4.53 -5.60
C ALA A 232 2.03 -4.36 -4.31
N ILE A 233 3.14 -3.63 -4.38
CA ILE A 233 3.97 -3.31 -3.20
C ILE A 233 3.17 -2.52 -2.16
N TYR A 234 2.34 -1.56 -2.56
CA TYR A 234 1.49 -0.81 -1.63
C TYR A 234 0.47 -1.70 -0.93
N ILE A 235 -0.15 -2.65 -1.64
CA ILE A 235 -1.05 -3.62 -1.01
C ILE A 235 -0.28 -4.46 0.02
N VAL A 236 0.88 -5.01 -0.33
CA VAL A 236 1.71 -5.80 0.61
C VAL A 236 2.05 -4.99 1.86
N ASN A 237 2.43 -3.72 1.68
CA ASN A 237 2.75 -2.85 2.80
C ASN A 237 1.54 -2.59 3.70
N ASP A 238 0.38 -2.30 3.11
CA ASP A 238 -0.84 -2.02 3.88
C ASP A 238 -1.33 -3.27 4.63
N LEU A 239 -1.10 -4.47 4.08
CA LEU A 239 -1.43 -5.73 4.75
C LEU A 239 -0.43 -6.10 5.86
N LEU A 240 0.86 -5.79 5.70
CA LEU A 240 1.87 -5.98 6.76
C LEU A 240 1.70 -4.97 7.91
N ASP A 241 1.26 -3.75 7.61
CA ASP A 241 1.15 -2.66 8.57
C ASP A 241 -0.27 -2.51 9.16
N LEU A 242 -1.18 -3.50 9.04
CA LEU A 242 -2.59 -3.41 9.48
C LEU A 242 -2.76 -2.88 10.91
N GLU A 243 -2.04 -3.46 11.88
CA GLU A 243 -2.10 -3.06 13.29
C GLU A 243 -1.61 -1.62 13.49
N ALA A 244 -0.48 -1.28 12.87
CA ALA A 244 0.10 0.07 12.96
C ALA A 244 -0.78 1.13 12.26
N ASP A 245 -1.43 0.76 11.17
CA ASP A 245 -2.34 1.63 10.43
C ASP A 245 -3.61 1.91 11.22
N ARG A 246 -4.16 0.91 11.93
CA ARG A 246 -5.34 1.09 12.81
C ARG A 246 -5.09 2.05 13.96
N LEU A 247 -3.88 2.06 14.52
CA LEU A 247 -3.49 2.97 15.60
C LEU A 247 -3.23 4.41 15.14
N HIS A 248 -3.01 4.62 13.84
CA HIS A 248 -2.56 5.91 13.33
C HIS A 248 -3.74 6.84 12.98
N PRO A 249 -3.72 8.13 13.38
CA PRO A 249 -4.86 9.05 13.26
C PRO A 249 -5.51 9.15 11.87
N SER A 250 -4.69 9.19 10.81
CA SER A 250 -5.19 9.23 9.42
C SER A 250 -5.16 7.90 8.66
N LYS A 251 -4.26 6.96 9.02
CA LYS A 251 -4.10 5.69 8.28
C LYS A 251 -5.11 4.64 8.70
N CYS A 252 -5.81 4.83 9.82
CA CYS A 252 -6.92 3.97 10.23
C CYS A 252 -8.03 3.92 9.18
N ARG A 253 -8.13 4.95 8.32
CA ARG A 253 -9.08 5.04 7.20
C ARG A 253 -8.59 4.37 5.90
N ARG A 254 -7.43 3.69 5.92
CA ARG A 254 -6.94 2.93 4.76
C ARG A 254 -7.88 1.75 4.50
N PRO A 255 -8.14 1.39 3.22
CA PRO A 255 -9.17 0.42 2.87
C PRO A 255 -9.07 -0.93 3.57
N PHE A 256 -7.86 -1.46 3.80
CA PHE A 256 -7.67 -2.72 4.51
C PHE A 256 -7.75 -2.55 6.04
N ALA A 257 -7.22 -1.45 6.59
CA ALA A 257 -7.21 -1.19 8.03
C ALA A 257 -8.63 -1.04 8.60
N CYS A 258 -9.52 -0.34 7.90
CA CYS A 258 -10.92 -0.16 8.26
C CYS A 258 -11.87 -1.25 7.74
N GLY A 259 -11.36 -2.28 7.05
CA GLY A 259 -12.20 -3.37 6.52
C GLY A 259 -13.07 -3.01 5.31
N ALA A 260 -12.84 -1.87 4.66
CA ALA A 260 -13.58 -1.48 3.45
C ALA A 260 -13.23 -2.35 2.21
N VAL A 261 -12.09 -3.04 2.23
CA VAL A 261 -11.70 -4.06 1.24
C VAL A 261 -11.27 -5.33 2.00
N PRO A 262 -11.85 -6.49 1.67
CA PRO A 262 -11.44 -7.75 2.28
C PRO A 262 -9.98 -8.06 1.95
N ILE A 263 -9.23 -8.56 2.94
CA ILE A 263 -7.80 -8.90 2.77
C ILE A 263 -7.60 -9.87 1.60
N LYS A 264 -8.47 -10.87 1.47
CA LYS A 264 -8.43 -11.84 0.36
C LYS A 264 -8.50 -11.18 -1.02
N VAL A 265 -9.33 -10.16 -1.18
CA VAL A 265 -9.42 -9.39 -2.43
C VAL A 265 -8.11 -8.66 -2.69
N GLY A 266 -7.53 -8.05 -1.65
CA GLY A 266 -6.20 -7.43 -1.72
C GLY A 266 -5.12 -8.41 -2.15
N MET A 267 -5.11 -9.63 -1.60
CA MET A 267 -4.14 -10.68 -1.95
C MET A 267 -4.25 -11.10 -3.42
N ILE A 268 -5.47 -11.33 -3.92
CA ILE A 268 -5.72 -11.69 -5.32
C ILE A 268 -5.29 -10.53 -6.24
N ALA A 269 -5.69 -9.30 -5.92
CA ALA A 269 -5.30 -8.12 -6.68
C ALA A 269 -3.78 -7.94 -6.70
N CYS A 270 -3.10 -8.10 -5.55
CA CYS A 270 -1.65 -8.04 -5.45
C CYS A 270 -0.97 -9.07 -6.38
N ALA A 271 -1.42 -10.32 -6.34
CA ALA A 271 -0.86 -11.37 -7.19
C ALA A 271 -1.09 -11.07 -8.69
N GLY A 272 -2.31 -10.68 -9.07
CA GLY A 272 -2.64 -10.31 -10.44
C GLY A 272 -1.81 -9.13 -10.94
N LEU A 273 -1.69 -8.06 -10.15
CA LEU A 273 -0.89 -6.88 -10.49
C LEU A 273 0.59 -7.21 -10.65
N ALA A 274 1.15 -8.02 -9.75
CA ALA A 274 2.55 -8.43 -9.82
C ALA A 274 2.83 -9.31 -11.05
N LEU A 275 1.97 -10.29 -11.33
CA LEU A 275 2.10 -11.16 -12.51
C LEU A 275 1.98 -10.37 -13.81
N THR A 276 1.00 -9.46 -13.91
CA THR A 276 0.85 -8.60 -15.09
C THR A 276 2.04 -7.65 -15.24
N ALA A 277 2.54 -7.05 -14.16
CA ALA A 277 3.73 -6.19 -14.21
C ALA A 277 4.96 -6.93 -14.75
N LEU A 278 5.20 -8.16 -14.24
CA LEU A 278 6.30 -9.01 -14.69
C LEU A 278 6.12 -9.49 -16.14
N GLY A 279 4.89 -9.83 -16.53
CA GLY A 279 4.56 -10.21 -17.91
C GLY A 279 4.81 -9.06 -18.90
N LEU A 280 4.36 -7.84 -18.57
CA LEU A 280 4.63 -6.65 -19.38
C LEU A 280 6.14 -6.35 -19.46
N ALA A 281 6.85 -6.49 -18.34
CA ALA A 281 8.29 -6.25 -18.30
C ALA A 281 9.08 -7.27 -19.13
N ALA A 282 8.69 -8.55 -19.08
CA ALA A 282 9.27 -9.60 -19.89
C ALA A 282 8.98 -9.39 -21.39
N ALA A 283 7.80 -8.89 -21.74
CA ALA A 283 7.43 -8.55 -23.11
C ALA A 283 8.21 -7.36 -23.69
N LEU A 284 8.70 -6.45 -22.84
CA LEU A 284 9.55 -5.34 -23.28
C LEU A 284 10.96 -5.81 -23.63
N ASN A 285 11.72 -6.29 -22.63
CA ASN A 285 13.03 -6.93 -22.79
C ASN A 285 13.58 -7.44 -21.45
N ALA A 286 14.59 -8.32 -21.51
CA ALA A 286 15.22 -8.91 -20.33
C ALA A 286 15.88 -7.88 -19.39
N GLY A 287 16.45 -6.80 -19.94
CA GLY A 287 17.07 -5.74 -19.14
C GLY A 287 16.05 -5.00 -18.28
N PHE A 288 14.92 -4.61 -18.89
CA PHE A 288 13.81 -3.98 -18.19
C PHE A 288 13.21 -4.90 -17.12
N LEU A 289 13.02 -6.19 -17.43
CA LEU A 289 12.57 -7.18 -16.45
C LEU A 289 13.50 -7.26 -15.24
N GLY A 290 14.81 -7.34 -15.46
CA GLY A 290 15.80 -7.36 -14.38
C GLY A 290 15.73 -6.12 -13.48
N ILE A 291 15.57 -4.93 -14.08
CA ILE A 291 15.41 -3.67 -13.34
C ILE A 291 14.12 -3.65 -12.53
N LEU A 292 12.99 -4.13 -13.09
CA LEU A 292 11.71 -4.18 -12.37
C LEU A 292 11.77 -5.15 -11.19
N VAL A 293 12.39 -6.32 -11.37
CA VAL A 293 12.59 -7.30 -10.28
C VAL A 293 13.46 -6.70 -9.18
N LEU A 294 14.57 -6.04 -9.54
CA LEU A 294 15.42 -5.35 -8.58
C LEU A 294 14.65 -4.23 -7.85
N TYR A 295 13.84 -3.47 -8.57
CA TYR A 295 12.99 -2.43 -8.00
C TYR A 295 11.99 -3.01 -6.99
N ILE A 296 11.32 -4.12 -7.31
CA ILE A 296 10.40 -4.81 -6.39
C ILE A 296 11.14 -5.31 -5.15
N ALA A 297 12.28 -5.99 -5.33
CA ALA A 297 13.08 -6.52 -4.24
C ALA A 297 13.57 -5.41 -3.30
N MET A 298 14.11 -4.33 -3.85
CA MET A 298 14.60 -3.18 -3.07
C MET A 298 13.47 -2.43 -2.38
N SER A 299 12.29 -2.32 -3.02
CA SER A 299 11.10 -1.70 -2.40
C SER A 299 10.55 -2.52 -1.23
N LEU A 300 10.53 -3.84 -1.34
CA LEU A 300 10.13 -4.72 -0.25
C LEU A 300 11.16 -4.68 0.90
N ALA A 301 12.46 -4.76 0.59
CA ALA A 301 13.53 -4.62 1.58
C ALA A 301 13.44 -3.28 2.32
N TYR A 302 13.13 -2.21 1.58
CA TYR A 302 12.88 -0.89 2.12
C TYR A 302 11.76 -0.88 3.15
N SER A 303 10.58 -1.41 2.79
CA SER A 303 9.41 -1.47 3.67
C SER A 303 9.64 -2.30 4.94
N LEU A 304 10.38 -3.41 4.83
CA LEU A 304 10.60 -4.33 5.94
C LEU A 304 11.66 -3.81 6.93
N LYS A 305 12.80 -3.30 6.42
CA LYS A 305 13.96 -3.01 7.27
C LYS A 305 14.66 -1.69 6.94
N LEU A 306 14.97 -1.42 5.67
CA LEU A 306 15.89 -0.33 5.33
C LEU A 306 15.33 1.05 5.72
N LYS A 307 14.00 1.23 5.71
CA LYS A 307 13.33 2.47 6.16
C LYS A 307 13.65 2.86 7.62
N ARG A 308 14.06 1.92 8.45
CA ARG A 308 14.40 2.13 9.87
C ARG A 308 15.85 2.53 10.09
N MET A 309 16.70 2.41 9.06
CA MET A 309 18.14 2.64 9.15
C MET A 309 18.46 4.07 8.70
N ARG A 310 19.09 4.86 9.58
CA ARG A 310 19.52 6.23 9.26
C ARG A 310 20.47 6.20 8.06
N TRP A 311 20.34 7.19 7.18
CA TRP A 311 21.07 7.35 5.91
C TRP A 311 20.72 6.32 4.84
N ILE A 312 20.66 5.03 5.19
CA ILE A 312 20.25 3.96 4.29
C ILE A 312 18.82 4.20 3.76
N ASP A 313 17.91 4.74 4.57
CA ASP A 313 16.56 5.17 4.12
C ASP A 313 16.64 6.11 2.89
N ILE A 314 17.31 7.25 3.03
CA ILE A 314 17.38 8.27 1.96
C ILE A 314 18.22 7.81 0.76
N THR A 315 19.29 7.04 0.98
CA THR A 315 20.10 6.46 -0.09
C THR A 315 19.28 5.44 -0.89
N THR A 316 18.48 4.61 -0.21
CA THR A 316 17.59 3.65 -0.87
C THR A 316 16.50 4.37 -1.66
N LEU A 317 15.91 5.45 -1.12
CA LEU A 317 14.95 6.27 -1.87
C LEU A 317 15.58 6.86 -3.13
N ALA A 318 16.80 7.41 -3.03
CA ALA A 318 17.54 7.93 -4.18
C ALA A 318 17.82 6.85 -5.23
N ALA A 319 18.22 5.65 -4.80
CA ALA A 319 18.41 4.50 -5.68
C ALA A 319 17.10 4.07 -6.37
N LEU A 320 15.97 4.02 -5.64
CA LEU A 320 14.65 3.65 -6.20
C LEU A 320 14.18 4.66 -7.26
N TYR A 321 14.50 5.95 -7.11
CA TYR A 321 14.22 6.96 -8.14
C TYR A 321 15.19 6.85 -9.32
N THR A 322 16.46 6.57 -9.06
CA THR A 322 17.45 6.35 -10.12
C THR A 322 17.11 5.11 -10.96
N LEU A 323 16.65 4.01 -10.34
CA LEU A 323 16.21 2.81 -11.04
C LEU A 323 15.04 3.08 -11.99
N ARG A 324 14.15 4.02 -11.69
CA ARG A 324 13.07 4.41 -12.62
C ARG A 324 13.63 5.05 -13.87
N VAL A 325 14.64 5.89 -13.74
CA VAL A 325 15.30 6.52 -14.87
C VAL A 325 16.02 5.47 -15.71
N ILE A 326 16.75 4.54 -15.08
CA ILE A 326 17.40 3.42 -15.77
C ILE A 326 16.36 2.54 -16.49
N ALA A 327 15.22 2.25 -15.86
CA ALA A 327 14.13 1.49 -16.47
C ALA A 327 13.55 2.20 -17.70
N GLY A 328 13.38 3.53 -17.65
CA GLY A 328 12.94 4.32 -18.79
C GLY A 328 13.87 4.18 -19.98
N ALA A 329 15.18 4.23 -19.73
CA ALA A 329 16.19 4.10 -20.76
C ALA A 329 16.21 2.69 -21.37
N ALA A 330 16.12 1.65 -20.52
CA ALA A 330 16.03 0.26 -20.95
C ALA A 330 14.74 -0.05 -21.73
N ALA A 331 13.62 0.61 -21.40
CA ALA A 331 12.38 0.46 -22.15
C ALA A 331 12.47 1.14 -23.53
N GLY A 332 12.95 2.39 -23.58
CA GLY A 332 13.05 3.17 -24.81
C GLY A 332 14.26 2.86 -25.68
N ALA A 333 15.09 1.88 -25.31
CA ALA A 333 16.38 1.60 -25.96
C ALA A 333 17.23 2.87 -26.15
N VAL A 334 17.32 3.67 -25.09
CA VAL A 334 18.13 4.89 -25.01
C VAL A 334 19.34 4.63 -24.15
N ASP A 335 20.52 5.07 -24.60
CA ASP A 335 21.75 4.92 -23.82
C ASP A 335 21.74 5.82 -22.60
N VAL A 336 22.05 5.23 -21.45
CA VAL A 336 22.23 5.95 -20.18
C VAL A 336 23.65 6.46 -20.11
N SER A 337 23.82 7.78 -20.17
CA SER A 337 25.11 8.40 -19.82
C SER A 337 25.42 8.16 -18.34
N ILE A 338 26.67 7.82 -18.04
CA ILE A 338 27.14 7.75 -16.65
C ILE A 338 26.92 9.08 -15.93
N TYR A 339 27.12 10.21 -16.63
CA TYR A 339 26.87 11.56 -16.12
C TYR A 339 25.43 11.75 -15.68
N MET A 340 24.45 11.20 -16.41
CA MET A 340 23.04 11.28 -16.03
C MET A 340 22.79 10.57 -14.70
N LEU A 341 23.38 9.39 -14.47
CA LEU A 341 23.19 8.64 -13.22
C LEU A 341 23.83 9.33 -12.03
N ILE A 342 25.09 9.76 -12.17
CA ILE A 342 25.83 10.43 -11.09
C ILE A 342 25.32 11.87 -10.85
N PHE A 343 24.57 12.45 -11.79
CA PHE A 343 23.87 13.74 -11.63
C PHE A 343 22.55 13.60 -10.89
N LEU A 344 21.73 12.61 -11.26
CA LEU A 344 20.40 12.42 -10.71
C LEU A 344 20.41 11.85 -9.29
N PHE A 345 21.39 11.02 -8.98
CA PHE A 345 21.46 10.40 -7.66
C PHE A 345 21.60 11.45 -6.52
N PRO A 346 22.50 12.44 -6.59
CA PRO A 346 22.53 13.55 -5.63
C PRO A 346 21.23 14.36 -5.55
N ILE A 347 20.55 14.61 -6.67
CA ILE A 347 19.23 15.28 -6.67
C ILE A 347 18.23 14.47 -5.85
N PHE A 348 18.10 13.17 -6.14
CA PHE A 348 17.15 12.33 -5.42
C PHE A 348 17.55 12.11 -3.96
N LEU A 349 18.84 12.15 -3.64
CA LEU A 349 19.32 12.15 -2.26
C LEU A 349 18.89 13.41 -1.52
N SER A 350 19.08 14.59 -2.12
CA SER A 350 18.60 15.87 -1.55
C SER A 350 17.08 15.87 -1.36
N LEU A 351 16.31 15.38 -2.35
CA LEU A 351 14.86 15.24 -2.19
C LEU A 351 14.47 14.21 -1.12
N GLY A 352 15.25 13.14 -0.96
CA GLY A 352 15.12 12.19 0.15
C GLY A 352 15.30 12.87 1.51
N CYS A 353 16.33 13.71 1.65
CA CYS A 353 16.55 14.53 2.84
C CYS A 353 15.39 15.49 3.09
N VAL A 354 14.93 16.20 2.06
CA VAL A 354 13.78 17.12 2.12
C VAL A 354 12.55 16.42 2.69
N LYS A 355 12.26 15.21 2.24
CA LYS A 355 11.13 14.41 2.76
C LYS A 355 11.24 14.17 4.26
N ARG A 356 12.43 13.79 4.76
CA ARG A 356 12.65 13.55 6.19
C ARG A 356 12.64 14.86 6.99
N LEU A 357 13.24 15.90 6.43
CA LEU A 357 13.31 17.23 7.03
C LEU A 357 11.90 17.81 7.28
N THR A 358 10.99 17.69 6.32
CA THR A 358 9.61 18.11 6.49
C THR A 358 8.91 17.33 7.60
N GLU A 359 9.05 16.00 7.63
CA GLU A 359 8.46 15.16 8.68
C GLU A 359 8.97 15.55 10.08
N LEU A 360 10.26 15.86 10.22
CA LEU A 360 10.86 16.27 11.49
C LEU A 360 10.45 17.69 11.91
N THR A 361 10.30 18.61 10.96
CA THR A 361 9.80 19.96 11.23
C THR A 361 8.37 19.93 11.77
N LEU A 362 7.54 19.02 11.25
CA LEU A 362 6.14 18.87 11.65
C LEU A 362 5.92 17.96 12.87
N ALA A 363 6.91 17.16 13.28
CA ALA A 363 6.84 16.38 14.51
C ALA A 363 6.57 17.29 15.72
N THR A 364 5.95 16.83 16.80
CA THR A 364 5.66 17.68 17.98
C THR A 364 6.66 17.49 19.12
N ASN A 365 7.42 16.40 19.10
CA ASN A 365 8.38 15.99 20.13
C ASN A 365 9.72 15.61 19.49
N ASP A 366 10.76 15.54 20.32
CA ASP A 366 12.12 15.19 19.88
C ASP A 366 12.38 13.68 19.76
N ASP A 367 11.37 12.87 20.08
CA ASP A 367 11.42 11.43 19.91
C ASP A 367 11.68 11.04 18.46
N ARG A 368 12.23 9.84 18.27
CA ARG A 368 12.42 9.29 16.92
C ARG A 368 11.06 9.11 16.25
N LEU A 369 11.01 9.44 14.97
CA LEU A 369 9.83 9.21 14.14
C LEU A 369 9.44 7.72 14.17
N PRO A 370 8.15 7.38 14.36
CA PRO A 370 7.70 5.99 14.43
C PRO A 370 8.13 5.18 13.21
N GLY A 371 8.88 4.09 13.46
CA GLY A 371 9.39 3.21 12.41
C GLY A 371 10.50 3.81 11.54
N ARG A 372 11.17 4.87 11.99
CA ARG A 372 12.26 5.56 11.30
C ARG A 372 13.47 5.74 12.21
N GLY A 373 14.65 5.85 11.60
CA GLY A 373 15.92 6.04 12.29
C GLY A 373 16.29 7.51 12.54
N TYR A 374 15.33 8.43 12.48
CA TYR A 374 15.56 9.88 12.57
C TYR A 374 14.75 10.51 13.72
N GLY A 375 15.35 11.45 14.43
CA GLY A 375 14.69 12.33 15.41
C GLY A 375 14.90 13.80 15.06
N ARG A 376 14.21 14.71 15.76
CA ARG A 376 14.33 16.16 15.49
C ARG A 376 15.76 16.72 15.53
N PRO A 377 16.68 16.21 16.38
CA PRO A 377 18.08 16.64 16.35
C PRO A 377 18.80 16.41 15.00
N ASP A 378 18.35 15.45 14.20
CA ASP A 378 18.97 15.13 12.89
C ASP A 378 18.66 16.18 11.80
N ARG A 379 17.84 17.21 12.07
CA ARG A 379 17.45 18.22 11.06
C ARG A 379 18.66 18.95 10.47
N GLY A 380 19.66 19.28 11.29
CA GLY A 380 20.89 19.93 10.84
C GLY A 380 21.71 19.03 9.91
N ASP A 381 21.91 17.78 10.29
CA ASP A 381 22.60 16.78 9.46
C ASP A 381 21.89 16.58 8.11
N LEU A 382 20.55 16.47 8.14
CA LEU A 382 19.75 16.32 6.92
C LEU A 382 19.86 17.53 5.99
N LEU A 383 19.90 18.75 6.54
CA LEU A 383 20.12 19.97 5.78
C LEU A 383 21.51 19.96 5.12
N ASN A 384 22.55 19.58 5.87
CA ASN A 384 23.91 19.50 5.35
C ASN A 384 24.04 18.49 4.22
N VAL A 385 23.49 17.28 4.40
CA VAL A 385 23.49 16.24 3.35
C VAL A 385 22.67 16.69 2.15
N ALA A 386 21.53 17.37 2.35
CA ALA A 386 20.76 17.92 1.25
C ALA A 386 21.56 18.97 0.46
N ALA A 387 22.23 19.89 1.15
CA ALA A 387 23.07 20.92 0.53
C ALA A 387 24.25 20.32 -0.24
N ILE A 388 24.94 19.32 0.33
CA ILE A 388 26.00 18.57 -0.37
C ILE A 388 25.45 17.91 -1.63
N GLY A 389 24.26 17.31 -1.58
CA GLY A 389 23.61 16.73 -2.76
C GLY A 389 23.27 17.77 -3.83
N VAL A 390 22.83 18.98 -3.45
CA VAL A 390 22.57 20.08 -4.39
C VAL A 390 23.86 20.53 -5.07
N VAL A 391 24.91 20.80 -4.30
CA VAL A 391 26.22 21.20 -4.85
C VAL A 391 26.78 20.10 -5.73
N GLY A 392 26.72 18.84 -5.27
CA GLY A 392 27.17 17.67 -6.04
C GLY A 392 26.45 17.54 -7.38
N ALA A 393 25.12 17.72 -7.41
CA ALA A 393 24.35 17.72 -8.64
C ALA A 393 24.82 18.83 -9.61
N LEU A 394 24.98 20.07 -9.12
CA LEU A 394 25.42 21.20 -9.96
C LEU A 394 26.85 21.00 -10.49
N VAL A 395 27.77 20.51 -9.65
CA VAL A 395 29.15 20.20 -10.07
C VAL A 395 29.16 19.13 -11.15
N VAL A 396 28.41 18.04 -10.96
CA VAL A 396 28.31 16.98 -11.97
C VAL A 396 27.69 17.50 -13.27
N PHE A 397 26.65 18.33 -13.19
CA PHE A 397 26.04 18.92 -14.37
C PHE A 397 27.02 19.84 -15.13
N PHE A 398 27.85 20.59 -14.40
CA PHE A 398 28.92 21.38 -14.99
C PHE A 398 29.95 20.48 -15.69
N LEU A 399 30.40 19.40 -15.04
CA LEU A 399 31.32 18.42 -15.64
C LEU A 399 30.71 17.75 -16.88
N TYR A 400 29.40 17.48 -16.88
CA TYR A 400 28.69 17.03 -18.05
C TYR A 400 28.75 18.07 -19.18
N SER A 401 28.50 19.35 -18.89
CA SER A 401 28.45 20.42 -19.91
C SER A 401 29.76 20.59 -20.70
N ILE A 402 30.90 20.21 -20.13
CA ILE A 402 32.21 20.29 -20.78
C ILE A 402 32.64 18.98 -21.45
N SER A 403 31.87 17.90 -21.28
CA SER A 403 32.15 16.58 -21.85
C SER A 403 31.91 16.54 -23.37
N ASP A 404 32.57 15.60 -24.05
CA ASP A 404 32.36 15.40 -25.50
C ASP A 404 30.92 15.03 -25.84
N GLN A 405 30.23 14.30 -24.95
CA GLN A 405 28.83 13.94 -25.14
C GLN A 405 27.94 15.18 -25.15
N ALA A 406 28.12 16.10 -24.18
CA ALA A 406 27.32 17.32 -24.14
C ALA A 406 27.62 18.24 -25.31
N ARG A 407 28.88 18.39 -25.73
CA ARG A 407 29.25 19.21 -26.90
C ARG A 407 28.64 18.72 -28.21
N ARG A 408 28.40 17.41 -28.34
CA ARG A 408 27.70 16.83 -29.50
C ARG A 408 26.19 17.09 -29.45
N LEU A 409 25.60 17.10 -28.25
CA LEU A 409 24.15 17.22 -28.08
C LEU A 409 23.67 18.67 -27.93
N TYR A 410 24.55 19.55 -27.48
CA TYR A 410 24.29 20.96 -27.19
C TYR A 410 25.39 21.84 -27.82
N PRO A 411 25.19 22.33 -29.05
CA PRO A 411 26.13 23.25 -29.69
C PRO A 411 26.42 24.51 -28.86
N ASP A 412 25.39 25.08 -28.23
CA ASP A 412 25.49 26.29 -27.41
C ASP A 412 25.67 25.96 -25.92
N THR A 413 26.83 25.41 -25.54
CA THR A 413 27.08 24.92 -24.17
C THR A 413 26.96 25.98 -23.08
N TRP A 414 27.13 27.27 -23.40
CA TRP A 414 26.97 28.36 -22.43
C TRP A 414 25.53 28.47 -21.89
N LEU A 415 24.52 28.07 -22.69
CA LEU A 415 23.13 28.01 -22.26
C LEU A 415 22.91 26.92 -21.21
N LEU A 416 23.73 25.86 -21.18
CA LEU A 416 23.70 24.88 -20.09
C LEU A 416 24.16 25.51 -18.77
N TRP A 417 25.17 26.39 -18.79
CA TRP A 417 25.61 27.11 -17.59
C TRP A 417 24.54 28.08 -17.12
N LEU A 418 23.84 28.75 -18.04
CA LEU A 418 22.68 29.57 -17.70
C LEU A 418 21.55 28.71 -17.09
N ALA A 419 21.31 27.50 -17.61
CA ALA A 419 20.32 26.55 -17.09
C ALA A 419 20.65 26.03 -15.68
N MET A 420 21.92 26.05 -15.26
CA MET A 420 22.31 25.70 -13.89
C MET A 420 21.72 26.65 -12.85
N LEU A 421 21.54 27.94 -13.17
CA LEU A 421 21.01 28.93 -12.24
C LEU A 421 19.57 28.62 -11.79
N PRO A 422 18.58 28.44 -12.70
CA PRO A 422 17.25 28.02 -12.29
C PRO A 422 17.22 26.63 -11.68
N MET A 423 18.02 25.68 -12.19
CA MET A 423 18.11 24.34 -11.61
C MET A 423 18.55 24.37 -10.14
N GLY A 424 19.63 25.10 -9.84
CA GLY A 424 20.13 25.31 -8.49
C GLY A 424 19.11 26.05 -7.63
N GLY A 425 18.48 27.10 -8.16
CA GLY A 425 17.42 27.83 -7.48
C GLY A 425 16.21 26.95 -7.12
N TRP A 426 15.82 26.03 -8.01
CA TRP A 426 14.76 25.05 -7.75
C TRP A 426 15.15 24.07 -6.65
N LEU A 427 16.37 23.53 -6.69
CA LEU A 427 16.88 22.61 -5.66
C LEU A 427 16.97 23.28 -4.28
N VAL A 428 17.54 24.48 -4.21
CA VAL A 428 17.61 25.28 -2.98
C VAL A 428 16.22 25.59 -2.45
N ARG A 429 15.27 25.95 -3.33
CA ARG A 429 13.87 26.15 -2.96
C ARG A 429 13.25 24.90 -2.35
N MET A 430 13.46 23.73 -2.94
CA MET A 430 12.93 22.46 -2.42
C MET A 430 13.48 22.17 -1.02
N VAL A 431 14.78 22.43 -0.79
CA VAL A 431 15.41 22.31 0.53
C VAL A 431 14.83 23.31 1.52
N ALA A 432 14.70 24.58 1.15
CA ALA A 432 14.14 25.63 2.00
C ALA A 432 12.69 25.33 2.39
N LEU A 433 11.85 24.91 1.44
CA LEU A 433 10.45 24.56 1.72
C LEU A 433 10.33 23.37 2.67
N GLY A 434 11.20 22.37 2.53
CA GLY A 434 11.27 21.25 3.48
C GLY A 434 11.71 21.68 4.87
N TRP A 435 12.69 22.59 4.96
CA TRP A 435 13.16 23.16 6.23
C TRP A 435 12.04 23.88 6.98
N PHE A 436 11.20 24.64 6.27
CA PHE A 436 10.04 25.33 6.83
C PHE A 436 8.79 24.45 6.98
N GLY A 437 8.86 23.17 6.62
CA GLY A 437 7.73 22.24 6.75
C GLY A 437 6.56 22.54 5.82
N LYS A 438 6.78 23.23 4.69
CA LYS A 438 5.73 23.67 3.75
C LYS A 438 5.43 22.66 2.63
N GLN A 439 5.76 21.39 2.83
CA GLN A 439 5.56 20.33 1.84
C GLN A 439 4.68 19.21 2.38
N ASP A 440 3.43 19.18 1.94
CA ASP A 440 2.43 18.24 2.47
C ASP A 440 2.52 16.83 1.84
N HIS A 441 3.37 16.65 0.81
CA HIS A 441 3.43 15.45 -0.02
C HIS A 441 4.88 14.99 -0.26
N ASP A 442 5.03 13.81 -0.84
CA ASP A 442 6.31 13.36 -1.37
C ASP A 442 6.92 14.41 -2.32
N PRO A 443 8.21 14.75 -2.22
CA PRO A 443 8.81 15.88 -2.93
C PRO A 443 8.60 15.87 -4.45
N ILE A 444 8.52 14.70 -5.07
CA ILE A 444 8.25 14.58 -6.52
C ILE A 444 6.81 14.94 -6.84
N VAL A 445 5.86 14.52 -6.00
CA VAL A 445 4.44 14.87 -6.15
C VAL A 445 4.24 16.36 -5.90
N PHE A 446 4.96 16.91 -4.92
CA PHE A 446 4.98 18.35 -4.64
C PHE A 446 5.52 19.14 -5.84
N ALA A 447 6.64 18.71 -6.43
CA ALA A 447 7.27 19.36 -7.58
C ALA A 447 6.32 19.57 -8.77
N LEU A 448 5.38 18.65 -8.97
CA LEU A 448 4.40 18.70 -10.06
C LEU A 448 3.17 19.56 -9.73
N ARG A 449 2.98 19.93 -8.46
CA ARG A 449 1.88 20.79 -8.00
C ARG A 449 2.34 22.23 -7.73
N ASP A 450 3.60 22.44 -7.34
CA ASP A 450 4.17 23.77 -7.13
C ASP A 450 4.32 24.49 -8.48
N LYS A 451 3.32 25.30 -8.85
CA LYS A 451 3.30 26.06 -10.12
C LYS A 451 4.55 26.90 -10.33
N PHE A 452 5.05 27.53 -9.27
CA PHE A 452 6.25 28.36 -9.34
C PHE A 452 7.49 27.48 -9.57
N GLY A 453 7.64 26.40 -8.81
CA GLY A 453 8.70 25.41 -9.01
C GLY A 453 8.68 24.78 -10.41
N LEU A 454 7.49 24.46 -10.93
CA LEU A 454 7.30 23.94 -12.28
C LEU A 454 7.74 24.97 -13.34
N GLY A 455 7.44 26.26 -13.14
CA GLY A 455 7.94 27.34 -14.00
C GLY A 455 9.47 27.38 -14.07
N ILE A 456 10.16 27.22 -12.94
CA ILE A 456 11.64 27.16 -12.90
C ILE A 456 12.18 25.92 -13.64
N LEU A 457 11.55 24.76 -13.46
CA LEU A 457 11.92 23.54 -14.17
C LEU A 457 11.69 23.67 -15.70
N MET A 458 10.58 24.28 -16.11
CA MET A 458 10.28 24.53 -17.52
C MET A 458 11.25 25.54 -18.14
N MET A 459 11.66 26.57 -17.39
CA MET A 459 12.70 27.49 -17.82
C MET A 459 14.04 26.77 -18.02
N THR A 460 14.42 25.90 -17.07
CA THR A 460 15.63 25.06 -17.19
C THR A 460 15.57 24.18 -18.43
N LEU A 461 14.45 23.47 -18.65
CA LEU A 461 14.26 22.59 -19.80
C LEU A 461 14.27 23.36 -21.12
N SER A 462 13.63 24.52 -21.17
CA SER A 462 13.59 25.40 -22.34
C SER A 462 14.98 25.89 -22.74
N LEU A 463 15.81 26.29 -21.77
CA LEU A 463 17.21 26.66 -22.00
C LEU A 463 18.03 25.48 -22.54
N MET A 464 17.82 24.27 -22.02
CA MET A 464 18.49 23.07 -22.53
C MET A 464 18.05 22.73 -23.96
N PHE A 465 16.76 22.83 -24.28
CA PHE A 465 16.26 22.61 -25.64
C PHE A 465 16.74 23.67 -26.62
N TRP A 466 16.90 24.92 -26.17
CA TRP A 466 17.56 25.96 -26.96
C TRP A 466 19.03 25.61 -27.18
N ALA A 467 19.76 25.22 -26.13
CA ALA A 467 21.15 24.80 -26.23
C ALA A 467 21.37 23.66 -27.25
N ALA A 468 20.35 22.83 -27.45
CA ALA A 468 20.34 21.70 -28.38
C ALA A 468 19.86 22.06 -29.81
N GLY A 469 19.41 23.29 -30.05
CA GLY A 469 18.82 23.71 -31.33
C GLY A 469 17.43 23.14 -31.63
N LEU A 470 16.78 22.48 -30.66
CA LEU A 470 15.47 21.83 -30.87
C LEU A 470 14.35 22.82 -31.18
N TRP A 471 14.37 24.00 -30.56
CA TRP A 471 13.38 25.04 -30.84
C TRP A 471 13.44 25.52 -32.29
N ALA A 472 14.65 25.68 -32.83
CA ALA A 472 14.84 26.07 -34.23
C ALA A 472 14.33 24.97 -35.18
N GLN A 473 14.58 23.70 -34.86
CA GLN A 473 14.09 22.56 -35.65
C GLN A 473 12.56 22.45 -35.63
N TRP A 474 11.92 22.61 -34.49
CA TRP A 474 10.45 22.44 -34.37
C TRP A 474 9.66 23.63 -34.90
N PHE A 475 10.17 24.85 -34.75
CA PHE A 475 9.46 26.07 -35.16
C PHE A 475 9.96 26.68 -36.47
N GLY A 476 10.87 25.99 -37.18
CA GLY A 476 11.37 26.46 -38.46
C GLY A 476 12.15 27.77 -38.41
N MET A 477 12.69 28.14 -37.24
CA MET A 477 13.55 29.32 -37.08
C MET A 477 15.00 29.01 -37.50
N GLY A 478 15.15 28.30 -38.62
CA GLY A 478 16.44 27.97 -39.22
C GLY A 478 16.71 28.87 -40.42
N GLY A 479 17.52 29.91 -40.19
CA GLY A 479 18.23 30.70 -41.19
C GLY A 479 19.62 30.99 -40.64
#